data_AF-A0A367M0S3-F1
#
_entry.id   AF-A0A367M0S3-F1
#
_cell.length_a   1.000
_cell.length_b   1.000
_cell.length_c   1.000
_cell.angle_alpha   90.00
_cell.angle_beta   90.00
_cell.angle_gamma   90.00
#
_symmetry.space_group_name_H-M   'P 1'
#
loop_
_entity.id
_entity.type
_entity.pdbx_description
1 polymer ?
#
loop_
_entity_poly.entity_id
_entity_poly.type
_entity_poly.pdbx_seq_one_letter_code
_entity_poly.pdbx_strand_id
1 'polypeptide(L)'
;AALALQAEHGDAAVLVVMPADHLIRNEEAFREAVGHAARLAVAGHLVTFGVVPDAAETGFGYIELGDRLDEQGAAKVRRFVEKPDEETARRYVESGGFLWNSGMFCFTASTLVDELAQHAPALLEQARACLAASAAVKMADGIQHELAGEAFAALPDISIDYALMERSARVAVVPAAFDWSDIGSWGAMSALLDADAEGNRGSGDTLFVDTRNTFVQSDGRLVATVGVDDLVVVDTSDALLIARADRVQEVRRVVQRLKDERHEAYRLHRTVNRPWGSYTVLEEGPRFKIKRIVVRPGERLSLQMHHHRSEHWIVVQGMARVTNGDGARLV
;
A
#
# COMPACT_ATOMS: atom_id res chain seq x y z
N ALA A 1 -9.93 -8.30 10.93
CA ALA A 1 -10.63 -8.78 9.73
C ALA A 1 -11.17 -10.21 9.92
N ALA A 2 -10.30 -11.23 10.03
CA ALA A 2 -10.73 -12.64 10.09
C ALA A 2 -11.79 -12.95 11.16
N LEU A 3 -11.62 -12.47 12.40
CA LEU A 3 -12.61 -12.64 13.46
C LEU A 3 -13.99 -12.06 13.11
N ALA A 4 -14.04 -10.90 12.48
CA ALA A 4 -15.29 -10.25 12.08
C ALA A 4 -15.95 -10.99 10.91
N LEU A 5 -15.16 -11.34 9.88
CA LEU A 5 -15.64 -12.09 8.71
C LEU A 5 -16.10 -13.51 9.08
N GLN A 6 -15.41 -14.16 10.02
CA GLN A 6 -15.84 -15.46 10.57
C GLN A 6 -17.20 -15.35 11.26
N ALA A 7 -17.42 -14.29 12.05
CA ALA A 7 -18.70 -14.07 12.73
C ALA A 7 -19.84 -13.76 11.75
N GLU A 8 -19.56 -13.08 10.64
CA GLU A 8 -20.57 -12.67 9.66
C GLU A 8 -20.87 -13.75 8.60
N HIS A 9 -19.84 -14.45 8.12
CA HIS A 9 -19.93 -15.37 6.97
C HIS A 9 -19.61 -16.83 7.33
N GLY A 10 -19.21 -17.11 8.56
CA GLY A 10 -18.89 -18.45 9.05
C GLY A 10 -17.44 -18.89 8.81
N ASP A 11 -17.11 -20.06 9.36
CA ASP A 11 -15.75 -20.62 9.41
C ASP A 11 -15.11 -20.83 8.03
N ALA A 12 -15.92 -21.20 7.04
CA ALA A 12 -15.47 -21.53 5.69
C ALA A 12 -15.23 -20.30 4.80
N ALA A 13 -15.44 -19.07 5.30
CA ALA A 13 -15.18 -17.86 4.54
C ALA A 13 -13.71 -17.82 4.09
N VAL A 14 -13.48 -17.69 2.78
CA VAL A 14 -12.13 -17.56 2.20
C VAL A 14 -11.76 -16.08 2.14
N LEU A 15 -10.63 -15.74 2.73
CA LEU A 15 -10.07 -14.39 2.73
C LEU A 15 -8.92 -14.34 1.74
N VAL A 16 -8.97 -13.37 0.83
CA VAL A 16 -7.83 -12.97 0.00
C VAL A 16 -7.33 -11.65 0.55
N VAL A 17 -6.12 -11.65 1.11
CA VAL A 17 -5.47 -10.48 1.71
C VAL A 17 -4.43 -9.96 0.72
N MET A 18 -4.53 -8.68 0.38
CA MET A 18 -3.68 -8.05 -0.63
C MET A 18 -3.23 -6.68 -0.16
N PRO A 19 -1.96 -6.31 -0.39
CA PRO A 19 -1.51 -4.93 -0.28
C PRO A 19 -2.25 -4.05 -1.30
N ALA A 20 -2.55 -2.81 -0.91
CA ALA A 20 -3.33 -1.88 -1.71
C ALA A 20 -2.49 -1.10 -2.74
N ASP A 21 -1.18 -1.25 -2.69
CA ASP A 21 -0.15 -0.49 -3.37
C ASP A 21 0.60 -1.30 -4.43
N HIS A 22 0.14 -2.51 -4.76
CA HIS A 22 0.73 -3.34 -5.82
C HIS A 22 0.10 -3.08 -7.19
N LEU A 23 0.89 -3.26 -8.26
CA LEU A 23 0.43 -3.26 -9.65
C LEU A 23 0.40 -4.68 -10.21
N ILE A 24 -0.75 -5.06 -10.77
CA ILE A 24 -0.94 -6.30 -11.52
C ILE A 24 -1.76 -5.93 -12.77
N ARG A 25 -1.20 -6.09 -13.97
CA ARG A 25 -1.90 -5.76 -15.23
C ARG A 25 -2.66 -6.95 -15.81
N ASN A 26 -2.11 -8.16 -15.69
CA ASN A 26 -2.72 -9.39 -16.14
C ASN A 26 -3.74 -9.91 -15.12
N GLU A 27 -4.92 -9.28 -15.13
CA GLU A 27 -6.01 -9.64 -14.23
C GLU A 27 -6.51 -11.09 -14.42
N GLU A 28 -6.41 -11.65 -15.62
CA GLU A 28 -6.87 -13.02 -15.90
C GLU A 28 -5.99 -14.05 -15.19
N ALA A 29 -4.67 -13.98 -15.38
CA ALA A 29 -3.72 -14.83 -14.67
C ALA A 29 -3.79 -14.64 -13.15
N PHE A 30 -4.07 -13.42 -12.69
CA PHE A 30 -4.31 -13.15 -11.27
C PHE A 30 -5.55 -13.89 -10.75
N ARG A 31 -6.69 -13.82 -11.44
CA ARG A 31 -7.91 -14.53 -11.04
C ARG A 31 -7.71 -16.05 -11.02
N GLU A 32 -6.97 -16.60 -11.98
CA GLU A 32 -6.63 -18.02 -12.00
C GLU A 32 -5.80 -18.43 -10.77
N ALA A 33 -4.77 -17.65 -10.45
CA ALA A 33 -3.94 -17.87 -9.27
C ALA A 33 -4.74 -17.76 -7.96
N VAL A 34 -5.64 -16.76 -7.84
CA VAL A 34 -6.55 -16.62 -6.70
C VAL A 34 -7.49 -17.82 -6.59
N GLY A 35 -8.04 -18.29 -7.71
CA GLY A 35 -8.87 -19.49 -7.74
C GLY A 35 -8.12 -20.75 -7.31
N HIS A 36 -6.84 -20.88 -7.68
CA HIS A 36 -5.96 -21.95 -7.23
C HIS A 36 -5.67 -21.86 -5.73
N ALA A 37 -5.29 -20.67 -5.25
CA ALA A 37 -5.04 -20.42 -3.84
C ALA A 37 -6.29 -20.67 -2.98
N ALA A 38 -7.48 -20.29 -3.45
CA ALA A 38 -8.74 -20.54 -2.75
C ALA A 38 -9.02 -22.04 -2.57
N ARG A 39 -8.71 -22.89 -3.57
CA ARG A 39 -8.86 -24.35 -3.43
C ARG A 39 -7.94 -24.92 -2.34
N LEU A 40 -6.69 -24.46 -2.30
CA LEU A 40 -5.72 -24.87 -1.27
C LEU A 40 -6.10 -24.35 0.12
N ALA A 41 -6.63 -23.11 0.21
CA ALA A 41 -7.14 -22.52 1.43
C ALA A 41 -8.31 -23.32 2.03
N VAL A 42 -9.24 -23.78 1.17
CA VAL A 42 -10.34 -24.68 1.56
C VAL A 42 -9.82 -26.04 2.02
N ALA A 43 -8.69 -26.50 1.47
CA ALA A 43 -7.99 -27.71 1.94
C ALA A 43 -7.19 -27.50 3.24
N GLY A 44 -7.25 -26.31 3.86
CA GLY A 44 -6.64 -26.00 5.16
C GLY A 44 -5.22 -25.44 5.10
N HIS A 45 -4.77 -24.96 3.94
CA HIS A 45 -3.47 -24.30 3.79
C HIS A 45 -3.54 -22.79 4.07
N LEU A 46 -2.43 -22.25 4.60
CA LEU A 46 -2.15 -20.82 4.59
C LEU A 46 -1.40 -20.50 3.30
N VAL A 47 -2.10 -19.99 2.29
CA VAL A 47 -1.52 -19.84 0.96
C VAL A 47 -0.90 -18.46 0.81
N THR A 48 0.30 -18.38 0.24
CA THR A 48 0.94 -17.16 -0.25
C THR A 48 1.16 -17.25 -1.76
N PHE A 49 1.44 -16.13 -2.40
CA PHE A 49 1.70 -16.04 -3.84
C PHE A 49 3.17 -15.74 -4.07
N GLY A 50 3.83 -16.60 -4.84
CA GLY A 50 5.27 -16.53 -5.09
C GLY A 50 5.55 -16.04 -6.51
N VAL A 51 6.19 -14.89 -6.67
CA VAL A 51 6.57 -14.36 -8.00
C VAL A 51 7.91 -14.93 -8.42
N VAL A 52 8.06 -15.29 -9.70
CA VAL A 52 9.33 -15.80 -10.22
C VAL A 52 10.36 -14.67 -10.22
N PRO A 53 11.50 -14.81 -9.51
CA PRO A 53 12.53 -13.78 -9.50
C PRO A 53 13.17 -13.64 -10.88
N ASP A 54 13.26 -12.41 -11.39
CA ASP A 54 14.01 -12.07 -12.61
C ASP A 54 15.35 -11.35 -12.31
N ALA A 55 15.57 -10.99 -11.04
CA ALA A 55 16.77 -10.35 -10.54
C ALA A 55 17.07 -10.76 -9.08
N ALA A 56 18.30 -10.49 -8.63
CA ALA A 56 18.72 -10.71 -7.24
C ALA A 56 18.27 -9.55 -6.33
N GLU A 57 16.96 -9.32 -6.22
CA GLU A 57 16.44 -8.21 -5.41
C GLU A 57 16.66 -8.45 -3.91
N THR A 58 17.26 -7.48 -3.21
CA THR A 58 17.55 -7.58 -1.77
C THR A 58 16.46 -6.92 -0.92
N GLY A 59 15.58 -6.14 -1.55
CA GLY A 59 14.43 -5.50 -0.91
C GLY A 59 13.24 -6.43 -0.68
N PHE A 60 13.21 -7.62 -1.29
CA PHE A 60 12.09 -8.55 -1.21
C PHE A 60 12.33 -9.71 -0.23
N GLY A 61 11.23 -10.26 0.29
CA GLY A 61 11.23 -11.57 0.93
C GLY A 61 11.30 -12.68 -0.13
N TYR A 62 11.96 -13.79 0.19
CA TYR A 62 12.04 -14.99 -0.64
C TYR A 62 11.35 -16.17 0.05
N ILE A 63 10.79 -17.05 -0.76
CA ILE A 63 10.07 -18.27 -0.38
C ILE A 63 10.84 -19.44 -0.96
N GLU A 64 11.38 -20.31 -0.11
CA GLU A 64 12.00 -21.55 -0.58
C GLU A 64 10.93 -22.61 -0.85
N LEU A 65 10.95 -23.17 -2.07
CA LEU A 65 10.04 -24.23 -2.49
C LEU A 65 10.34 -25.54 -1.77
N GLY A 66 9.32 -26.08 -1.11
CA GLY A 66 9.30 -27.39 -0.48
C GLY A 66 8.70 -28.46 -1.39
N ASP A 67 8.01 -29.42 -0.78
CA ASP A 67 7.36 -30.52 -1.49
C ASP A 67 6.20 -30.01 -2.35
N ARG A 68 6.10 -30.51 -3.58
CA ARG A 68 4.98 -30.20 -4.47
C ARG A 68 3.66 -30.69 -3.89
N LEU A 69 2.63 -29.85 -3.97
CA LEU A 69 1.27 -30.15 -3.55
C LEU A 69 0.39 -30.57 -4.73
N ASP A 70 0.69 -30.08 -5.94
CA ASP A 70 -0.07 -30.43 -7.14
C ASP A 70 0.72 -30.29 -8.46
N GLU A 71 0.01 -30.57 -9.57
CA GLU A 71 0.52 -30.47 -10.94
C GLU A 71 0.56 -29.02 -11.45
N GLN A 72 -0.26 -28.12 -10.87
CA GLN A 72 -0.31 -26.69 -11.20
C GLN A 72 0.87 -25.91 -10.63
N GLY A 73 1.72 -26.55 -9.83
CA GLY A 73 2.98 -26.01 -9.35
C GLY A 73 2.94 -25.48 -7.92
N ALA A 74 1.83 -25.65 -7.20
CA ALA A 74 1.80 -25.31 -5.79
C ALA A 74 2.75 -26.22 -5.01
N ALA A 75 3.40 -25.65 -3.99
CA ALA A 75 4.32 -26.36 -3.12
C ALA A 75 4.15 -25.93 -1.67
N LYS A 76 4.57 -26.77 -0.73
CA LYS A 76 4.78 -26.34 0.65
C LYS A 76 5.89 -25.30 0.69
N VAL A 77 5.80 -24.36 1.62
CA VAL A 77 6.91 -23.45 1.89
C VAL A 77 7.89 -24.13 2.84
N ARG A 78 9.16 -24.28 2.41
CA ARG A 78 10.21 -24.84 3.27
C ARG A 78 10.67 -23.80 4.30
N ARG A 79 10.83 -22.55 3.88
CA ARG A 79 11.10 -21.39 4.74
C ARG A 79 10.84 -20.08 4.00
N PHE A 80 10.62 -19.03 4.78
CA PHE A 80 10.72 -17.64 4.32
C PHE A 80 12.10 -17.08 4.65
N VAL A 81 12.59 -16.19 3.81
CA VAL A 81 13.83 -15.44 4.02
C VAL A 81 13.57 -13.98 3.71
N GLU A 82 13.56 -13.12 4.73
CA GLU A 82 13.35 -11.69 4.53
C GLU A 82 14.64 -10.98 4.16
N LYS A 83 14.64 -10.27 3.02
CA LYS A 83 15.68 -9.31 2.61
C LYS A 83 17.11 -9.83 2.73
N PRO A 84 17.47 -10.88 1.96
CA PRO A 84 18.82 -11.43 1.96
C PRO A 84 19.86 -10.41 1.46
N ASP A 85 21.13 -10.64 1.77
CA ASP A 85 22.23 -9.94 1.10
C ASP A 85 22.31 -10.31 -0.40
N GLU A 86 22.98 -9.47 -1.18
CA GLU A 86 23.13 -9.58 -2.64
C GLU A 86 23.67 -10.95 -3.09
N GLU A 87 24.68 -11.50 -2.39
CA GLU A 87 25.28 -12.79 -2.74
C GLU A 87 24.28 -13.93 -2.52
N THR A 88 23.53 -13.85 -1.42
CA THR A 88 22.49 -14.82 -1.08
C THR A 88 21.29 -14.73 -2.03
N ALA A 89 20.83 -13.51 -2.36
CA ALA A 89 19.77 -13.29 -3.35
C ALA A 89 20.16 -13.90 -4.71
N ARG A 90 21.40 -13.67 -5.17
CA ARG A 90 21.91 -14.24 -6.43
C ARG A 90 21.87 -15.77 -6.42
N ARG A 91 22.32 -16.40 -5.34
CA ARG A 91 22.24 -17.87 -5.18
C ARG A 91 20.81 -18.39 -5.22
N TYR A 92 19.85 -17.65 -4.65
CA TYR A 92 18.44 -18.04 -4.69
C TYR A 92 17.89 -18.04 -6.11
N VAL A 93 18.15 -16.98 -6.86
CA VAL A 93 17.75 -16.87 -8.27
C VAL A 93 18.39 -17.99 -9.10
N GLU A 94 19.72 -18.17 -8.98
CA GLU A 94 20.47 -19.20 -9.73
C GLU A 94 20.00 -20.63 -9.43
N SER A 95 19.55 -20.90 -8.20
CA SER A 95 19.06 -22.22 -7.82
C SER A 95 17.72 -22.60 -8.45
N GLY A 96 16.90 -21.62 -8.87
CA GLY A 96 15.52 -21.82 -9.33
C GLY A 96 14.56 -22.37 -8.26
N GLY A 97 15.02 -22.52 -7.01
CA GLY A 97 14.25 -23.09 -5.91
C GLY A 97 13.52 -22.07 -5.04
N PHE A 98 13.55 -20.79 -5.41
CA PHE A 98 12.99 -19.70 -4.63
C PHE A 98 12.05 -18.82 -5.47
N LEU A 99 11.02 -18.30 -4.80
CA LEU A 99 10.10 -17.29 -5.33
C LEU A 99 10.17 -16.03 -4.47
N TRP A 100 9.84 -14.86 -5.02
CA TRP A 100 9.61 -13.67 -4.21
C TRP A 100 8.27 -13.75 -3.48
N ASN A 101 8.25 -13.34 -2.21
CA ASN A 101 7.04 -13.19 -1.43
C ASN A 101 6.28 -11.94 -1.90
N SER A 102 5.10 -12.12 -2.49
CA SER A 102 4.30 -11.00 -2.99
C SER A 102 3.51 -10.27 -1.90
N GLY A 103 3.61 -10.67 -0.63
CA GLY A 103 2.82 -10.11 0.48
C GLY A 103 1.31 -10.35 0.39
N MET A 104 0.86 -11.18 -0.56
CA MET A 104 -0.54 -11.58 -0.70
C MET A 104 -0.76 -12.94 -0.04
N PHE A 105 -1.94 -13.12 0.53
CA PHE A 105 -2.30 -14.35 1.23
C PHE A 105 -3.72 -14.80 0.90
N CYS A 106 -3.96 -16.10 0.98
CA CYS A 106 -5.29 -16.70 0.85
C CYS A 106 -5.46 -17.83 1.87
N PHE A 107 -6.50 -17.75 2.68
CA PHE A 107 -6.81 -18.76 3.71
C PHE A 107 -8.28 -18.69 4.10
N THR A 108 -8.80 -19.76 4.70
CA THR A 108 -10.10 -19.71 5.36
C THR A 108 -10.01 -19.00 6.71
N ALA A 109 -11.11 -18.37 7.13
CA ALA A 109 -11.17 -17.65 8.40
C ALA A 109 -10.84 -18.57 9.59
N SER A 110 -11.38 -19.79 9.58
CA SER A 110 -11.07 -20.80 10.60
C SER A 110 -9.60 -21.20 10.61
N THR A 111 -9.01 -21.53 9.45
CA THR A 111 -7.59 -21.94 9.37
C THR A 111 -6.67 -20.85 9.92
N LEU A 112 -6.91 -19.59 9.59
CA LEU A 112 -6.13 -18.48 10.15
C LEU A 112 -6.27 -18.39 11.67
N VAL A 113 -7.50 -18.47 12.19
CA VAL A 113 -7.77 -18.36 13.62
C VAL A 113 -7.17 -19.54 14.40
N ASP A 114 -7.26 -20.75 13.87
CA ASP A 114 -6.72 -21.97 14.48
C ASP A 114 -5.19 -21.94 14.52
N GLU A 115 -4.54 -21.56 13.42
CA GLU A 115 -3.08 -21.47 13.36
C GLU A 115 -2.55 -20.31 14.25
N LEU A 116 -3.27 -19.19 14.35
CA LEU A 116 -2.95 -18.13 15.31
C LEU A 116 -3.12 -18.59 16.76
N ALA A 117 -4.14 -19.39 17.07
CA ALA A 117 -4.31 -19.95 18.40
C ALA A 117 -3.13 -20.86 18.80
N GLN A 118 -2.54 -21.56 17.82
CA GLN A 118 -1.38 -22.41 18.05
C GLN A 118 -0.06 -21.61 18.16
N HIS A 119 0.17 -20.64 17.27
CA HIS A 119 1.48 -19.99 17.10
C HIS A 119 1.59 -18.60 17.73
N ALA A 120 0.47 -17.94 17.97
CA ALA A 120 0.38 -16.60 18.56
C ALA A 120 -0.88 -16.42 19.45
N PRO A 121 -1.13 -17.30 20.43
CA PRO A 121 -2.38 -17.29 21.22
C PRO A 121 -2.64 -15.95 21.93
N ALA A 122 -1.60 -15.34 22.48
CA ALA A 122 -1.72 -14.04 23.17
C ALA A 122 -2.18 -12.93 22.22
N LEU A 123 -1.65 -12.90 20.99
CA LEU A 123 -2.06 -11.94 19.96
C LEU A 123 -3.53 -12.17 19.56
N LEU A 124 -3.94 -13.43 19.40
CA LEU A 124 -5.33 -13.77 19.08
C LEU A 124 -6.29 -13.30 20.17
N GLU A 125 -5.98 -13.56 21.45
CA GLU A 125 -6.82 -13.14 22.58
C GLU A 125 -6.91 -11.62 22.69
N GLN A 126 -5.80 -10.89 22.50
CA GLN A 126 -5.80 -9.43 22.45
C GLN A 126 -6.62 -8.90 21.28
N ALA A 127 -6.53 -9.52 20.10
CA ALA A 127 -7.33 -9.15 18.94
C ALA A 127 -8.83 -9.39 19.17
N ARG A 128 -9.21 -10.49 19.84
CA ARG A 128 -10.60 -10.76 20.27
C ARG A 128 -11.10 -9.71 21.24
N ALA A 129 -10.32 -9.38 22.27
CA ALA A 129 -10.67 -8.36 23.25
C ALA A 129 -10.82 -6.98 22.60
N CYS A 130 -9.88 -6.61 21.71
CA CYS A 130 -9.96 -5.37 20.94
C CYS A 130 -11.24 -5.31 20.11
N LEU A 131 -11.56 -6.38 19.35
CA LEU A 131 -12.77 -6.41 18.53
C LEU A 131 -14.05 -6.33 19.37
N ALA A 132 -14.09 -7.01 20.53
CA ALA A 132 -15.23 -6.96 21.44
C ALA A 132 -15.44 -5.57 22.06
N ALA A 133 -14.37 -4.80 22.29
CA ALA A 133 -14.43 -3.43 22.76
C ALA A 133 -14.69 -2.40 21.64
N SER A 134 -14.67 -2.82 20.37
CA SER A 134 -14.79 -1.94 19.20
C SER A 134 -16.25 -1.70 18.84
N ALA A 135 -16.59 -0.45 18.46
CA ALA A 135 -17.93 -0.14 18.01
C ALA A 135 -18.16 -0.70 16.59
N ALA A 136 -19.32 -1.31 16.37
CA ALA A 136 -19.74 -1.79 15.06
C ALA A 136 -20.94 -0.96 14.57
N VAL A 137 -20.83 -0.39 13.37
CA VAL A 137 -21.90 0.35 12.72
C VAL A 137 -22.28 -0.37 11.44
N LYS A 138 -23.55 -0.75 11.32
CA LYS A 138 -24.07 -1.32 10.08
C LYS A 138 -24.24 -0.20 9.05
N MET A 139 -23.57 -0.37 7.93
CA MET A 139 -23.62 0.50 6.75
C MET A 139 -24.58 -0.10 5.71
N ALA A 140 -24.82 0.61 4.61
CA ALA A 140 -25.64 0.10 3.51
C ALA A 140 -24.98 -1.09 2.79
N ASP A 141 -23.66 -1.16 2.82
CA ASP A 141 -22.78 -2.07 2.06
C ASP A 141 -21.91 -2.98 2.95
N GLY A 142 -22.13 -2.99 4.27
CA GLY A 142 -21.38 -3.87 5.17
C GLY A 142 -21.41 -3.43 6.62
N ILE A 143 -20.42 -3.88 7.39
CA ILE A 143 -20.21 -3.50 8.79
C ILE A 143 -18.89 -2.74 8.90
N GLN A 144 -18.96 -1.52 9.44
CA GLN A 144 -17.76 -0.77 9.80
C GLN A 144 -17.44 -1.03 11.28
N HIS A 145 -16.22 -1.47 11.55
CA HIS A 145 -15.69 -1.54 12.90
C HIS A 145 -14.74 -0.37 13.17
N GLU A 146 -15.08 0.47 14.15
CA GLU A 146 -14.15 1.47 14.69
C GLU A 146 -13.38 0.82 15.85
N LEU A 147 -12.09 0.54 15.62
CA LEU A 147 -11.27 -0.17 16.58
C LEU A 147 -11.08 0.65 17.86
N ALA A 148 -11.25 0.00 19.01
CA ALA A 148 -11.01 0.62 20.31
C ALA A 148 -9.54 1.05 20.43
N GLY A 149 -9.27 2.36 20.41
CA GLY A 149 -7.92 2.90 20.25
C GLY A 149 -6.90 2.41 21.28
N GLU A 150 -7.26 2.38 22.57
CA GLU A 150 -6.36 1.90 23.63
C GLU A 150 -6.08 0.40 23.52
N ALA A 151 -7.10 -0.41 23.21
CA ALA A 151 -6.93 -1.84 23.03
C ALA A 151 -6.08 -2.14 21.79
N PHE A 152 -6.32 -1.44 20.68
CA PHE A 152 -5.56 -1.59 19.45
C PHE A 152 -4.08 -1.17 19.63
N ALA A 153 -3.83 -0.06 20.31
CA ALA A 153 -2.47 0.42 20.59
C ALA A 153 -1.68 -0.53 21.52
N ALA A 154 -2.35 -1.38 22.29
CA ALA A 154 -1.71 -2.37 23.15
C ALA A 154 -1.36 -3.69 22.42
N LEU A 155 -1.84 -3.88 21.18
CA LEU A 155 -1.44 -5.05 20.38
C LEU A 155 0.04 -4.94 19.98
N PRO A 156 0.76 -6.07 19.87
CA PRO A 156 2.09 -6.12 19.31
C PRO A 156 2.12 -5.56 17.87
N ASP A 157 3.09 -4.69 17.59
CA ASP A 157 3.42 -4.26 16.23
C ASP A 157 4.26 -5.37 15.56
N ILE A 158 3.58 -6.28 14.86
CA ILE A 158 4.18 -7.46 14.23
C ILE A 158 3.45 -7.80 12.92
N SER A 159 4.19 -8.18 11.88
CA SER A 159 3.59 -8.65 10.62
C SER A 159 3.07 -10.08 10.73
N ILE A 160 2.15 -10.46 9.84
CA ILE A 160 1.63 -11.83 9.76
C ILE A 160 2.73 -12.83 9.36
N ASP A 161 3.71 -12.41 8.57
CA ASP A 161 4.85 -13.23 8.18
C ASP A 161 5.58 -13.78 9.41
N TYR A 162 5.96 -12.89 10.34
CA TYR A 162 6.65 -13.25 11.59
C TYR A 162 5.73 -13.90 12.63
N ALA A 163 4.49 -13.41 12.75
CA ALA A 163 3.56 -13.90 13.75
C ALA A 163 3.07 -15.32 13.45
N LEU A 164 3.00 -15.69 12.17
CA LEU A 164 2.32 -16.91 11.72
C LEU A 164 3.04 -17.65 10.60
N MET A 165 3.31 -17.00 9.47
CA MET A 165 3.72 -17.71 8.24
C MET A 165 5.07 -18.43 8.40
N GLU A 166 6.02 -17.83 9.11
CA GLU A 166 7.31 -18.47 9.40
C GLU A 166 7.22 -19.66 10.38
N ARG A 167 6.10 -19.78 11.11
CA ARG A 167 5.93 -20.73 12.21
C ARG A 167 5.03 -21.91 11.84
N SER A 168 4.11 -21.69 10.91
CA SER A 168 3.12 -22.69 10.51
C SER A 168 3.73 -23.72 9.54
N ALA A 169 3.40 -24.99 9.77
CA ALA A 169 3.73 -26.07 8.85
C ALA A 169 2.71 -26.24 7.70
N ARG A 170 1.63 -25.43 7.69
CA ARG A 170 0.55 -25.49 6.71
C ARG A 170 0.72 -24.52 5.55
N VAL A 171 1.82 -23.78 5.52
CA VAL A 171 2.05 -22.76 4.49
C VAL A 171 2.29 -23.41 3.13
N ALA A 172 1.54 -22.94 2.15
CA ALA A 172 1.69 -23.30 0.75
C ALA A 172 1.96 -22.04 -0.08
N VAL A 173 2.67 -22.21 -1.19
CA VAL A 173 2.88 -21.15 -2.18
C VAL A 173 2.29 -21.57 -3.51
N VAL A 174 1.54 -20.65 -4.13
CA VAL A 174 1.11 -20.75 -5.53
C VAL A 174 2.06 -19.89 -6.36
N PRO A 175 2.67 -20.42 -7.44
CA PRO A 175 3.47 -19.61 -8.33
C PRO A 175 2.58 -18.59 -9.06
N ALA A 176 2.91 -17.31 -8.91
CA ALA A 176 2.27 -16.20 -9.59
C ALA A 176 2.82 -16.11 -11.02
N ALA A 177 2.00 -16.50 -12.00
CA ALA A 177 2.31 -16.35 -13.43
C ALA A 177 1.91 -14.97 -13.99
N PHE A 178 1.30 -14.11 -13.17
CA PHE A 178 0.92 -12.74 -13.54
C PHE A 178 2.09 -11.77 -13.38
N ASP A 179 2.05 -10.66 -14.10
CA ASP A 179 2.97 -9.55 -13.87
C ASP A 179 2.66 -8.91 -12.50
N TRP A 180 3.70 -8.72 -11.70
CA TRP A 180 3.58 -8.16 -10.36
C TRP A 180 4.68 -7.13 -10.13
N SER A 181 4.29 -6.01 -9.51
CA SER A 181 5.22 -5.03 -8.98
C SER A 181 4.67 -4.52 -7.66
N ASP A 182 5.54 -4.37 -6.66
CA ASP A 182 5.19 -3.78 -5.38
C ASP A 182 4.99 -2.25 -5.43
N ILE A 183 5.26 -1.62 -6.60
CA ILE A 183 5.33 -0.16 -6.80
C ILE A 183 6.09 0.56 -5.66
N GLY A 184 6.98 -0.16 -4.96
CA GLY A 184 7.60 0.30 -3.72
C GLY A 184 8.77 1.25 -3.97
N SER A 185 9.16 1.45 -5.23
CA SER A 185 10.29 2.28 -5.63
C SER A 185 9.99 3.14 -6.86
N TRP A 186 10.69 4.26 -6.98
CA TRP A 186 10.66 5.06 -8.21
C TRP A 186 11.22 4.33 -9.43
N GLY A 187 12.03 3.27 -9.22
CA GLY A 187 12.42 2.38 -10.31
C GLY A 187 11.23 1.64 -10.91
N ALA A 188 10.38 1.06 -10.05
CA ALA A 188 9.14 0.40 -10.47
C ALA A 188 8.19 1.37 -11.19
N MET A 189 8.03 2.59 -10.64
CA MET A 189 7.20 3.63 -11.27
C MET A 189 7.74 4.06 -12.65
N SER A 190 9.05 4.27 -12.75
CA SER A 190 9.73 4.65 -13.99
C SER A 190 9.54 3.59 -15.09
N ALA A 191 9.59 2.31 -14.74
CA ALA A 191 9.38 1.20 -15.67
C ALA A 191 7.98 1.17 -16.31
N LEU A 192 6.99 1.90 -15.76
CA LEU A 192 5.64 2.00 -16.31
C LEU A 192 5.52 2.96 -17.49
N LEU A 193 6.53 3.80 -17.71
CA LEU A 193 6.57 4.78 -18.79
C LEU A 193 7.38 4.25 -19.97
N ASP A 194 7.23 4.85 -21.15
CA ASP A 194 8.15 4.60 -22.24
C ASP A 194 9.43 5.42 -22.05
N ALA A 195 10.58 4.83 -22.38
CA ALA A 195 11.84 5.55 -22.41
C ALA A 195 12.04 6.25 -23.75
N ASP A 196 12.73 7.41 -23.74
CA ASP A 196 13.30 8.00 -24.95
C ASP A 196 14.54 7.23 -25.44
N ALA A 197 15.15 7.72 -26.52
CA ALA A 197 16.33 7.09 -27.14
C ALA A 197 17.56 7.01 -26.20
N GLU A 198 17.63 7.87 -25.18
CA GLU A 198 18.74 7.97 -24.24
C GLU A 198 18.40 7.31 -22.88
N GLY A 199 17.26 6.61 -22.80
CA GLY A 199 16.81 5.90 -21.60
C GLY A 199 16.06 6.78 -20.59
N ASN A 200 15.76 8.04 -20.91
CA ASN A 200 15.05 8.94 -20.00
C ASN A 200 13.55 8.67 -20.00
N ARG A 201 12.92 8.89 -18.86
CA ARG A 201 11.49 8.65 -18.64
C ARG A 201 10.88 9.87 -17.96
N GLY A 202 9.86 10.46 -18.56
CA GLY A 202 9.23 11.70 -18.08
C GLY A 202 7.74 11.53 -17.81
N SER A 203 7.27 12.03 -16.67
CA SER A 203 5.84 12.20 -16.34
C SER A 203 5.57 13.65 -15.99
N GLY A 204 4.62 14.28 -16.68
CA GLY A 204 4.37 15.73 -16.59
C GLY A 204 5.19 16.52 -17.62
N ASP A 205 5.42 17.81 -17.33
CA ASP A 205 6.16 18.71 -18.22
C ASP A 205 7.68 18.55 -17.98
N THR A 206 8.37 17.91 -18.91
CA THR A 206 9.78 17.50 -18.76
C THR A 206 10.62 17.83 -19.99
N LEU A 207 11.88 18.21 -19.77
CA LEU A 207 12.84 18.50 -20.82
C LEU A 207 14.21 17.87 -20.51
N PHE A 208 14.76 17.15 -21.46
CA PHE A 208 16.04 16.46 -21.36
C PHE A 208 17.04 17.07 -22.35
N VAL A 209 18.21 17.48 -21.88
CA VAL A 209 19.30 18.01 -22.71
C VAL A 209 20.59 17.32 -22.27
N ASP A 210 21.20 16.49 -23.12
CA ASP A 210 22.38 15.71 -22.75
C ASP A 210 22.18 14.92 -21.43
N THR A 211 20.99 14.32 -21.28
CA THR A 211 20.60 13.53 -20.10
C THR A 211 20.45 12.06 -20.50
N ARG A 212 20.88 11.12 -19.65
CA ARG A 212 20.69 9.67 -19.87
C ARG A 212 20.09 8.97 -18.66
N ASN A 213 19.34 7.89 -18.90
CA ASN A 213 18.80 6.99 -17.88
C ASN A 213 18.12 7.69 -16.67
N THR A 214 17.52 8.86 -16.90
CA THR A 214 16.98 9.69 -15.82
C THR A 214 15.46 9.66 -15.82
N PHE A 215 14.88 9.42 -14.64
CA PHE A 215 13.44 9.49 -14.41
C PHE A 215 13.06 10.85 -13.82
N VAL A 216 12.10 11.52 -14.44
CA VAL A 216 11.56 12.80 -13.96
C VAL A 216 10.04 12.70 -13.83
N GLN A 217 9.53 13.01 -12.64
CA GLN A 217 8.11 13.19 -12.39
C GLN A 217 7.85 14.62 -11.91
N SER A 218 6.91 15.30 -12.55
CA SER A 218 6.46 16.64 -12.18
C SER A 218 4.94 16.70 -12.04
N ASP A 219 4.49 17.25 -10.91
CA ASP A 219 3.08 17.55 -10.63
C ASP A 219 2.78 19.08 -10.68
N GLY A 220 3.45 19.83 -11.58
CA GLY A 220 2.98 21.19 -11.89
C GLY A 220 3.88 22.13 -12.68
N ARG A 221 5.22 22.00 -12.62
CA ARG A 221 6.16 22.88 -13.32
C ARG A 221 7.07 22.12 -14.28
N LEU A 222 7.57 22.80 -15.30
CA LEU A 222 8.60 22.23 -16.16
C LEU A 222 9.82 21.83 -15.33
N VAL A 223 10.25 20.58 -15.46
CA VAL A 223 11.53 20.10 -14.92
C VAL A 223 12.47 19.81 -16.08
N ALA A 224 13.55 20.59 -16.15
CA ALA A 224 14.60 20.42 -17.15
C ALA A 224 15.86 19.81 -16.53
N THR A 225 16.47 18.85 -17.22
CA THR A 225 17.75 18.25 -16.85
C THR A 225 18.78 18.53 -17.94
N VAL A 226 20.01 18.86 -17.53
CA VAL A 226 21.09 19.22 -18.46
C VAL A 226 22.39 18.55 -18.02
N GLY A 227 22.94 17.63 -18.84
CA GLY A 227 24.24 17.03 -18.60
C GLY A 227 24.30 16.12 -17.36
N VAL A 228 23.22 15.41 -17.05
CA VAL A 228 23.11 14.53 -15.87
C VAL A 228 22.68 13.13 -16.26
N ASP A 229 23.14 12.14 -15.51
CA ASP A 229 22.85 10.73 -15.78
C ASP A 229 22.38 10.00 -14.51
N ASP A 230 21.57 8.97 -14.70
CA ASP A 230 21.13 8.01 -13.66
C ASP A 230 20.46 8.68 -12.45
N LEU A 231 19.62 9.69 -12.69
CA LEU A 231 18.88 10.39 -11.63
C LEU A 231 17.41 9.97 -11.56
N VAL A 232 16.85 10.14 -10.37
CA VAL A 232 15.42 10.18 -10.09
C VAL A 232 15.10 11.56 -9.54
N VAL A 233 14.28 12.31 -10.29
CA VAL A 233 13.80 13.64 -9.94
C VAL A 233 12.30 13.57 -9.75
N VAL A 234 11.82 13.79 -8.53
CA VAL A 234 10.39 13.78 -8.21
C VAL A 234 10.02 15.12 -7.61
N ASP A 235 9.29 15.91 -8.38
CA ASP A 235 8.79 17.22 -8.02
C ASP A 235 7.30 17.12 -7.69
N THR A 236 6.99 17.08 -6.39
CA THR A 236 5.63 17.17 -5.88
C THR A 236 5.37 18.56 -5.33
N SER A 237 4.10 18.85 -5.07
CA SER A 237 3.70 20.16 -4.55
C SER A 237 4.33 20.49 -3.18
N ASP A 238 4.71 19.51 -2.38
CA ASP A 238 5.24 19.64 -1.02
C ASP A 238 6.76 19.44 -0.90
N ALA A 239 7.39 18.75 -1.85
CA ALA A 239 8.83 18.51 -1.84
C ALA A 239 9.41 18.25 -3.24
N LEU A 240 10.71 18.53 -3.38
CA LEU A 240 11.53 18.10 -4.52
C LEU A 240 12.53 17.07 -4.01
N LEU A 241 12.50 15.88 -4.61
CA LEU A 241 13.50 14.84 -4.41
C LEU A 241 14.41 14.76 -5.65
N ILE A 242 15.72 14.75 -5.42
CA ILE A 242 16.72 14.40 -6.42
C ILE A 242 17.62 13.35 -5.80
N ALA A 243 17.67 12.16 -6.40
CA ALA A 243 18.53 11.08 -5.95
C ALA A 243 19.15 10.37 -7.16
N ARG A 244 20.29 9.71 -6.95
CA ARG A 244 20.75 8.72 -7.94
C ARG A 244 19.80 7.53 -7.94
N ALA A 245 19.54 6.96 -9.12
CA ALA A 245 18.66 5.81 -9.29
C ALA A 245 19.10 4.61 -8.42
N ASP A 246 20.42 4.38 -8.30
CA ASP A 246 21.02 3.32 -7.47
C ASP A 246 20.89 3.52 -5.96
N ARG A 247 20.43 4.69 -5.50
CA ARG A 247 20.30 5.06 -4.08
C ARG A 247 18.89 5.48 -3.69
N VAL A 248 17.89 5.24 -4.53
CA VAL A 248 16.48 5.61 -4.26
C VAL A 248 15.97 4.99 -2.95
N GLN A 249 16.40 3.78 -2.59
CA GLN A 249 16.03 3.13 -1.32
C GLN A 249 16.48 3.92 -0.07
N GLU A 250 17.44 4.84 -0.20
CA GLU A 250 17.88 5.69 0.90
C GLU A 250 16.92 6.84 1.23
N VAL A 251 15.87 7.07 0.42
CA VAL A 251 14.84 8.09 0.69
C VAL A 251 14.20 7.90 2.07
N ARG A 252 14.11 6.65 2.57
CA ARG A 252 13.67 6.37 3.95
C ARG A 252 14.45 7.13 5.03
N ARG A 253 15.74 7.40 4.79
CA ARG A 253 16.59 8.17 5.70
C ARG A 253 16.17 9.64 5.74
N VAL A 254 15.78 10.19 4.59
CA VAL A 254 15.24 11.55 4.48
C VAL A 254 13.92 11.64 5.24
N VAL A 255 13.00 10.69 5.00
CA VAL A 255 11.70 10.63 5.69
C VAL A 255 11.89 10.52 7.21
N GLN A 256 12.77 9.65 7.68
CA GLN A 256 13.06 9.49 9.10
C GLN A 256 13.61 10.78 9.71
N ARG A 257 14.53 11.46 9.03
CA ARG A 257 15.07 12.74 9.50
C ARG A 257 14.01 13.83 9.57
N LEU A 258 13.16 13.95 8.55
CA LEU A 258 12.04 14.91 8.56
C LEU A 258 11.05 14.64 9.70
N LYS A 259 10.82 13.35 10.02
CA LYS A 259 10.00 12.94 11.18
C LYS A 259 10.62 13.39 12.50
N ASP A 260 11.92 13.16 12.69
CA ASP A 260 12.66 13.51 13.90
C ASP A 260 12.72 15.04 14.09
N GLU A 261 12.88 15.78 12.99
CA GLU A 261 12.86 17.24 12.96
C GLU A 261 11.43 17.83 13.01
N ARG A 262 10.40 16.98 12.99
CA ARG A 262 8.97 17.36 12.91
C ARG A 262 8.65 18.32 11.76
N HIS A 263 9.37 18.19 10.65
CA HIS A 263 9.23 19.04 9.48
C HIS A 263 7.85 18.87 8.83
N GLU A 264 7.26 19.95 8.30
CA GLU A 264 5.89 19.93 7.76
C GLU A 264 5.73 19.00 6.54
N ALA A 265 6.77 18.88 5.71
CA ALA A 265 6.80 17.95 4.58
C ALA A 265 6.61 16.46 4.97
N TYR A 266 6.85 16.10 6.23
CA TYR A 266 6.53 14.75 6.74
C TYR A 266 5.05 14.62 7.14
N ARG A 267 4.39 15.73 7.51
CA ARG A 267 3.07 15.73 8.17
C ARG A 267 1.92 16.09 7.24
N LEU A 268 2.17 16.92 6.23
CA LEU A 268 1.13 17.53 5.41
C LEU A 268 1.35 17.14 3.95
N HIS A 269 0.61 16.14 3.49
CA HIS A 269 0.32 16.07 2.05
C HIS A 269 -0.52 17.31 1.74
N ARG A 270 -0.07 18.14 0.80
CA ARG A 270 -0.77 19.37 0.41
C ARG A 270 -2.24 19.11 0.11
N THR A 271 -2.56 17.94 -0.45
CA THR A 271 -3.93 17.45 -0.67
C THR A 271 -4.29 16.32 0.30
N VAL A 272 -5.45 16.44 0.94
CA VAL A 272 -5.99 15.48 1.90
C VAL A 272 -7.33 14.95 1.40
N ASN A 273 -7.44 13.63 1.27
CA ASN A 273 -8.68 12.95 0.89
C ASN A 273 -9.60 12.73 2.09
N ARG A 274 -10.90 12.84 1.86
CA ARG A 274 -11.99 12.66 2.83
C ARG A 274 -13.15 11.91 2.16
N PRO A 275 -14.08 11.32 2.95
CA PRO A 275 -15.25 10.65 2.37
C PRO A 275 -16.05 11.56 1.41
N TRP A 276 -16.20 12.84 1.78
CA TRP A 276 -16.92 13.85 0.98
C TRP A 276 -16.16 14.39 -0.24
N GLY A 277 -14.87 14.08 -0.41
CA GLY A 277 -14.01 14.65 -1.46
C GLY A 277 -12.58 14.90 -1.01
N SER A 278 -12.04 16.09 -1.27
CA SER A 278 -10.66 16.43 -0.88
C SER A 278 -10.48 17.93 -0.62
N TYR A 279 -9.39 18.28 0.08
CA TYR A 279 -8.91 19.66 0.10
C TYR A 279 -7.41 19.73 -0.12
N THR A 280 -6.96 20.75 -0.85
CA THR A 280 -5.55 21.11 -1.03
C THR A 280 -5.26 22.42 -0.30
N VAL A 281 -4.26 22.48 0.57
CA VAL A 281 -3.75 23.74 1.12
C VAL A 281 -2.86 24.39 0.06
N LEU A 282 -3.32 25.50 -0.50
CA LEU A 282 -2.58 26.24 -1.52
C LEU A 282 -1.48 27.08 -0.87
N GLU A 283 -1.84 27.78 0.20
CA GLU A 283 -0.96 28.68 0.93
C GLU A 283 -1.39 28.78 2.40
N GLU A 284 -0.44 28.95 3.30
CA GLU A 284 -0.67 29.14 4.73
C GLU A 284 0.34 30.13 5.28
N GLY A 285 -0.13 31.02 6.15
CA GLY A 285 0.70 31.96 6.88
C GLY A 285 0.17 32.18 8.30
N PRO A 286 0.82 33.01 9.13
CA PRO A 286 0.52 33.10 10.56
C PRO A 286 -0.94 33.41 10.93
N ARG A 287 -1.71 34.02 10.01
CA ARG A 287 -3.11 34.41 10.24
C ARG A 287 -4.04 34.07 9.08
N PHE A 288 -3.61 33.24 8.13
CA PHE A 288 -4.46 32.88 7.00
C PHE A 288 -4.15 31.47 6.48
N LYS A 289 -5.15 30.88 5.84
CA LYS A 289 -5.02 29.61 5.14
C LYS A 289 -5.91 29.61 3.92
N ILE A 290 -5.33 29.31 2.76
CA ILE A 290 -6.03 29.21 1.49
C ILE A 290 -6.15 27.74 1.13
N LYS A 291 -7.36 27.30 0.84
CA LYS A 291 -7.64 25.91 0.44
C LYS A 291 -8.40 25.87 -0.88
N ARG A 292 -7.99 24.97 -1.77
CA ARG A 292 -8.84 24.45 -2.85
C ARG A 292 -9.59 23.26 -2.29
N ILE A 293 -10.92 23.23 -2.42
CA ILE A 293 -11.75 22.14 -1.89
C ILE A 293 -12.55 21.56 -3.04
N VAL A 294 -12.54 20.22 -3.16
CA VAL A 294 -13.34 19.47 -4.12
C VAL A 294 -14.34 18.65 -3.32
N VAL A 295 -15.63 18.94 -3.50
CA VAL A 295 -16.73 18.19 -2.87
C VAL A 295 -17.36 17.32 -3.95
N ARG A 296 -17.48 16.02 -3.70
CA ARG A 296 -18.13 15.10 -4.65
C ARG A 296 -19.64 15.40 -4.74
N PRO A 297 -20.29 15.12 -5.88
CA PRO A 297 -21.72 15.33 -6.02
C PRO A 297 -22.52 14.63 -4.90
N GLY A 298 -23.45 15.36 -4.27
CA GLY A 298 -24.29 14.85 -3.18
C GLY A 298 -23.64 14.87 -1.79
N GLU A 299 -22.33 15.04 -1.71
CA GLU A 299 -21.59 15.08 -0.45
C GLU A 299 -21.61 16.46 0.22
N ARG A 300 -21.19 16.51 1.49
CA ARG A 300 -21.14 17.76 2.26
C ARG A 300 -20.00 17.80 3.26
N LEU A 301 -19.57 19.02 3.55
CA LEU A 301 -18.69 19.34 4.66
C LEU A 301 -19.51 19.48 5.95
N SER A 302 -18.90 19.20 7.10
CA SER A 302 -19.48 19.53 8.40
C SER A 302 -19.62 21.05 8.56
N LEU A 303 -20.73 21.51 9.14
CA LEU A 303 -20.87 22.92 9.53
C LEU A 303 -19.84 23.26 10.61
N GLN A 304 -19.30 24.46 10.55
CA GLN A 304 -18.29 24.95 11.48
C GLN A 304 -18.72 26.31 12.01
N MET A 305 -18.48 26.56 13.29
CA MET A 305 -18.69 27.86 13.93
C MET A 305 -17.35 28.38 14.46
N HIS A 306 -17.10 29.67 14.29
CA HIS A 306 -15.90 30.32 14.82
C HIS A 306 -16.15 31.80 15.14
N HIS A 307 -15.52 32.28 16.23
CA HIS A 307 -15.66 33.67 16.68
C HIS A 307 -14.61 34.64 16.11
N HIS A 308 -13.44 34.13 15.71
CA HIS A 308 -12.26 34.96 15.39
C HIS A 308 -11.69 34.72 13.99
N ARG A 309 -12.45 34.06 13.11
CA ARG A 309 -12.06 33.77 11.73
C ARG A 309 -13.08 34.39 10.78
N SER A 310 -12.59 34.91 9.67
CA SER A 310 -13.41 35.21 8.50
C SER A 310 -13.10 34.15 7.44
N GLU A 311 -14.14 33.61 6.81
CA GLU A 311 -14.00 32.66 5.71
C GLU A 311 -14.59 33.24 4.43
N HIS A 312 -13.85 33.06 3.34
CA HIS A 312 -14.28 33.46 2.01
C HIS A 312 -14.30 32.21 1.13
N TRP A 313 -15.48 31.92 0.58
CA TRP A 313 -15.72 30.77 -0.27
C TRP A 313 -16.01 31.24 -1.69
N ILE A 314 -15.32 30.66 -2.67
CA ILE A 314 -15.51 30.94 -4.08
C ILE A 314 -15.72 29.60 -4.78
N VAL A 315 -16.88 29.43 -5.41
CA VAL A 315 -17.18 28.26 -6.24
C VAL A 315 -16.54 28.51 -7.61
N VAL A 316 -15.41 27.86 -7.86
CA VAL A 316 -14.67 28.00 -9.13
C VAL A 316 -15.24 27.14 -10.25
N GLN A 317 -15.92 26.04 -9.91
CA GLN A 317 -16.55 25.12 -10.85
C GLN A 317 -17.69 24.35 -10.16
N GLY A 318 -18.80 24.16 -10.88
CA GLY A 318 -19.98 23.44 -10.39
C GLY A 318 -20.98 24.35 -9.67
N MET A 319 -21.80 23.74 -8.81
CA MET A 319 -22.79 24.44 -7.99
C MET A 319 -22.77 23.85 -6.57
N ALA A 320 -22.80 24.71 -5.57
CA ALA A 320 -22.80 24.34 -4.17
C ALA A 320 -24.04 24.89 -3.45
N ARG A 321 -24.59 24.13 -2.51
CA ARG A 321 -25.57 24.64 -1.55
C ARG A 321 -24.84 25.06 -0.28
N VAL A 322 -24.88 26.36 0.02
CA VAL A 322 -24.20 26.98 1.15
C VAL A 322 -25.21 27.27 2.25
N THR A 323 -24.93 26.79 3.46
CA THR A 323 -25.69 27.10 4.68
C THR A 323 -24.89 28.09 5.53
N ASN A 324 -25.52 29.19 5.93
CA ASN A 324 -24.96 30.17 6.86
C ASN A 324 -26.03 30.61 7.86
N GLY A 325 -25.83 30.26 9.14
CA GLY A 325 -26.87 30.37 10.16
C GLY A 325 -28.11 29.58 9.78
N ASP A 326 -29.29 30.22 9.87
CA ASP A 326 -30.58 29.61 9.50
C ASP A 326 -30.88 29.67 7.99
N GLY A 327 -30.01 30.34 7.20
CA GLY A 327 -30.20 30.53 5.77
C GLY A 327 -29.46 29.48 4.93
N ALA A 328 -30.06 29.08 3.80
CA ALA A 328 -29.41 28.27 2.77
C ALA A 328 -29.61 28.89 1.38
N ARG A 329 -28.57 28.87 0.56
CA ARG A 329 -28.61 29.38 -0.83
C ARG A 329 -27.76 28.52 -1.76
N LEU A 330 -28.07 28.55 -3.05
CA LEU A 330 -27.21 27.98 -4.09
C LEU A 330 -26.21 29.03 -4.55
N VAL A 331 -24.96 28.60 -4.76
CA VAL A 331 -23.84 29.39 -5.28
C VAL A 331 -23.17 28.60 -6.37
#